data_AF-A0A0F9PLU3-F1
#
_entry.id   AF-A0A0F9PLU3-F1
#
_cell.length_a   1.000
_cell.length_b   1.000
_cell.length_c   1.000
_cell.angle_alpha   90.00
_cell.angle_beta   90.00
_cell.angle_gamma   90.00
#
_symmetry.space_group_name_H-M   'P 1'
#
loop_
_entity.id
_entity.type
_entity.pdbx_description
1 polymer ?
#
loop_
_entity_poly.entity_id
_entity_poly.type
_entity_poly.pdbx_seq_one_letter_code
_entity_poly.pdbx_strand_id
1 'polypeptide(L)'
;MICDNLRKPIVIFTLHFRCEYVIITCMKDKYSIEYFQQSDLMNTIEENFSIDIKQYLQSEYIQKQKFVSTIAKQLCISPGVITGWLRKFDIPIRSISASLKLRPLPFKSKLVLQIEQAFDEEIDTLLNRLYWDELLSQKGIANLLNTQTQTIGKWMKDFDVPTGNCVKRNIKLKQEMECSIGYNKTRGMCNFELEHSTSIEEFLYHQYWNLKKSICQISREYNLGDKTLRVWAKRISMPIRGQSESMQVVWEDEEFRNLQLPKAKRNFAKLRLKNGKSPTKPELLINALTPEYVRYTGNKAFWRRLPTLNKSSNPDFIIEPIKKTKQVIYFHGIYWHRAELYNRGQDLIDAWKDIDYDCLIIWEDELKDSVDNCLDKIASFTGQPNWQLQLPGIKE
;
A
#
# COMPACT_ATOMS: atom_id res chain seq x y z
N MET A 1 -25.07 38.06 7.81
CA MET A 1 -25.84 37.49 8.93
C MET A 1 -26.16 36.01 8.69
N ILE A 2 -25.17 35.20 8.30
CA ILE A 2 -25.24 33.73 8.18
C ILE A 2 -23.86 33.24 8.62
N CYS A 3 -23.62 33.08 9.92
CA CYS A 3 -22.42 32.40 10.46
C CYS A 3 -22.52 31.97 11.94
N ASP A 4 -23.70 31.96 12.58
CA ASP A 4 -23.78 31.75 14.04
C ASP A 4 -24.35 30.38 14.50
N ASN A 5 -24.30 29.32 13.69
CA ASN A 5 -24.78 28.01 14.16
C ASN A 5 -24.09 26.80 13.50
N LEU A 6 -22.78 26.63 13.77
CA LEU A 6 -22.08 25.38 13.44
C LEU A 6 -21.54 24.69 14.70
N ARG A 7 -22.48 24.23 15.55
CA ARG A 7 -22.33 22.94 16.24
C ARG A 7 -22.92 21.85 15.34
N LYS A 8 -22.24 21.50 14.24
CA LYS A 8 -22.68 20.39 13.37
C LYS A 8 -21.52 19.45 13.00
N PRO A 9 -21.78 18.13 12.88
CA PRO A 9 -20.78 17.07 13.05
C PRO A 9 -19.99 16.74 11.77
N ILE A 10 -18.99 15.86 11.91
CA ILE A 10 -18.07 15.26 10.91
C ILE A 10 -18.62 15.09 9.47
N VAL A 11 -19.92 14.81 9.32
CA VAL A 11 -20.57 14.58 8.02
C VAL A 11 -20.47 15.81 7.11
N ILE A 12 -20.62 17.03 7.67
CA ILE A 12 -20.44 18.26 6.90
C ILE A 12 -18.96 18.45 6.54
N PHE A 13 -18.03 18.13 7.44
CA PHE A 13 -16.59 18.25 7.16
C PHE A 13 -16.14 17.35 6.00
N THR A 14 -16.64 16.12 5.95
CA THR A 14 -16.35 15.18 4.85
C THR A 14 -16.98 15.62 3.52
N LEU A 15 -18.22 16.14 3.55
CA LEU A 15 -18.92 16.67 2.38
C LEU A 15 -18.29 17.96 1.83
N HIS A 16 -17.79 18.83 2.71
CA HIS A 16 -17.29 20.15 2.35
C HIS A 16 -15.80 20.15 1.97
N PHE A 17 -14.97 19.32 2.62
CA PHE A 17 -13.51 19.38 2.45
C PHE A 17 -12.89 18.19 1.70
N ARG A 18 -13.67 17.16 1.33
CA ARG A 18 -13.17 15.95 0.63
C ARG A 18 -11.94 15.30 1.32
N CYS A 19 -11.87 15.36 2.65
CA CYS A 19 -10.74 14.79 3.39
C CYS A 19 -10.73 13.25 3.36
N GLU A 20 -9.54 12.65 3.28
CA GLU A 20 -9.36 11.19 3.37
C GLU A 20 -9.54 10.69 4.82
N TYR A 21 -10.07 9.47 4.95
CA TYR A 21 -10.41 8.80 6.22
C TYR A 21 -9.28 8.77 7.27
N VAL A 22 -8.01 8.78 6.83
CA VAL A 22 -6.83 8.76 7.70
C VAL A 22 -6.71 10.03 8.54
N ILE A 23 -7.10 11.20 8.01
CA ILE A 23 -7.05 12.47 8.74
C ILE A 23 -8.10 12.46 9.86
N ILE A 24 -9.25 11.85 9.62
CA ILE A 24 -10.36 11.75 10.57
C ILE A 24 -9.97 10.87 11.77
N THR A 25 -9.26 9.76 11.53
CA THR A 25 -8.79 8.89 12.62
C THR A 25 -7.73 9.54 13.51
N CYS A 26 -6.88 10.44 12.98
CA CYS A 26 -5.91 11.17 13.80
C CYS A 26 -6.56 12.28 14.66
N MET A 27 -7.70 12.83 14.22
CA MET A 27 -8.46 13.80 15.00
C MET A 27 -9.27 13.14 16.13
N LYS A 28 -9.59 11.84 16.01
CA LYS A 28 -10.39 11.09 16.98
C LYS A 28 -9.80 11.09 18.39
N ASP A 29 -8.52 10.73 18.53
CA ASP A 29 -7.92 10.48 19.85
C ASP A 29 -7.57 11.79 20.58
N LYS A 30 -7.54 12.91 19.86
CA LYS A 30 -7.16 14.22 20.39
C LYS A 30 -8.34 15.15 20.68
N TYR A 31 -9.46 14.99 19.99
CA TYR A 31 -10.58 15.96 20.04
C TYR A 31 -11.89 15.38 20.58
N SER A 32 -11.88 14.17 21.15
CA SER A 32 -13.09 13.51 21.68
C SER A 32 -14.27 13.56 20.71
N ILE A 33 -13.98 13.46 19.40
CA ILE A 33 -15.03 13.52 18.40
C ILE A 33 -15.81 12.21 18.50
N GLU A 34 -17.04 12.31 19.00
CA GLU A 34 -17.91 11.17 19.16
C GLU A 34 -18.13 10.49 17.81
N TYR A 35 -18.05 9.16 17.80
CA TYR A 35 -18.37 8.37 16.62
C TYR A 35 -19.81 8.67 16.22
N PHE A 36 -20.01 9.19 15.01
CA PHE A 36 -21.32 9.18 14.41
C PHE A 36 -21.74 7.72 14.25
N GLN A 37 -22.77 7.30 15.00
CA GLN A 37 -23.30 5.97 14.83
C GLN A 37 -23.89 5.88 13.42
N GLN A 38 -23.88 4.68 12.82
CA GLN A 38 -24.45 4.50 11.48
C GLN A 38 -25.93 4.91 11.42
N SER A 39 -26.65 4.88 12.55
CA SER A 39 -28.01 5.40 12.70
C SER A 39 -28.10 6.89 12.41
N ASP A 40 -27.17 7.68 12.95
CA ASP A 40 -27.27 9.14 12.93
C ASP A 40 -26.97 9.66 11.53
N LEU A 41 -26.02 9.01 10.83
CA LEU A 41 -25.72 9.29 9.42
C LEU A 41 -26.93 9.01 8.52
N MET A 42 -27.63 7.91 8.79
CA MET A 42 -28.82 7.50 8.05
C MET A 42 -29.92 8.55 8.22
N ASN A 43 -30.26 8.93 9.45
CA ASN A 43 -31.27 9.95 9.76
C ASN A 43 -30.92 11.30 9.11
N THR A 44 -29.64 11.71 9.18
CA THR A 44 -29.16 12.95 8.55
C THR A 44 -29.39 12.96 7.04
N ILE A 45 -29.22 11.81 6.37
CA ILE A 45 -29.45 11.71 4.93
C ILE A 45 -30.95 11.68 4.62
N GLU A 46 -31.76 10.99 5.41
CA GLU A 46 -33.22 10.98 5.26
C GLU A 46 -33.81 12.39 5.39
N GLU A 47 -33.38 13.14 6.40
CA GLU A 47 -33.79 14.53 6.63
C GLU A 47 -33.34 15.46 5.50
N ASN A 48 -32.06 15.42 5.12
CA ASN A 48 -31.50 16.36 4.14
C ASN A 48 -32.01 16.14 2.71
N PHE A 49 -32.27 14.89 2.34
CA PHE A 49 -32.74 14.54 0.99
C PHE A 49 -34.25 14.31 0.93
N SER A 50 -34.94 14.31 2.08
CA SER A 50 -36.37 13.96 2.18
C SER A 50 -36.68 12.62 1.50
N ILE A 51 -35.82 11.62 1.74
CA ILE A 51 -35.94 10.27 1.18
C ILE A 51 -36.06 9.24 2.29
N ASP A 52 -36.86 8.18 2.06
CA ASP A 52 -36.77 6.94 2.82
C ASP A 52 -35.61 6.11 2.23
N ILE A 53 -34.52 5.90 3.00
CA ILE A 53 -33.33 5.23 2.49
C ILE A 53 -33.63 3.78 2.09
N LYS A 54 -34.51 3.09 2.81
CA LYS A 54 -34.87 1.71 2.48
C LYS A 54 -35.56 1.65 1.12
N GLN A 55 -36.56 2.50 0.90
CA GLN A 55 -37.27 2.58 -0.39
C GLN A 55 -36.34 3.02 -1.52
N TYR A 56 -35.48 4.01 -1.27
CA TYR A 56 -34.49 4.47 -2.23
C TYR A 56 -33.52 3.36 -2.64
N LEU A 57 -32.97 2.61 -1.67
CA LEU A 57 -32.09 1.48 -1.96
C LEU A 57 -32.83 0.39 -2.72
N GLN A 58 -34.06 0.03 -2.36
CA GLN A 58 -34.84 -0.95 -3.13
C GLN A 58 -35.05 -0.51 -4.58
N SER A 59 -35.39 0.75 -4.84
CA SER A 59 -35.57 1.24 -6.21
C SER A 59 -34.25 1.29 -6.99
N GLU A 60 -33.22 1.92 -6.44
CA GLU A 60 -31.96 2.10 -7.16
C GLU A 60 -31.18 0.79 -7.33
N TYR A 61 -31.14 -0.02 -6.29
CA TYR A 61 -30.35 -1.25 -6.27
C TYR A 61 -31.09 -2.41 -6.92
N ILE A 62 -32.36 -2.68 -6.60
CA ILE A 62 -33.11 -3.82 -7.15
C ILE A 62 -33.77 -3.47 -8.48
N GLN A 63 -34.58 -2.41 -8.53
CA GLN A 63 -35.36 -2.11 -9.74
C GLN A 63 -34.47 -1.58 -10.87
N LYS A 64 -33.59 -0.61 -10.56
CA LYS A 64 -32.69 0.01 -11.55
C LYS A 64 -31.34 -0.71 -11.68
N GLN A 65 -31.12 -1.77 -10.91
CA GLN A 65 -29.91 -2.61 -10.96
C GLN A 65 -28.58 -1.82 -10.84
N LYS A 66 -28.58 -0.66 -10.16
CA LYS A 66 -27.37 0.16 -10.03
C LYS A 66 -26.34 -0.50 -9.11
N PHE A 67 -25.06 -0.27 -9.41
CA PHE A 67 -23.95 -0.69 -8.56
C PHE A 67 -23.92 0.08 -7.24
N VAL A 68 -23.49 -0.60 -6.17
CA VAL A 68 -23.26 -0.02 -4.84
C VAL A 68 -22.36 1.23 -4.93
N SER A 69 -21.31 1.18 -5.74
CA SER A 69 -20.40 2.32 -5.95
C SER A 69 -21.08 3.53 -6.59
N THR A 70 -22.04 3.30 -7.49
CA THR A 70 -22.81 4.37 -8.14
C THR A 70 -23.74 5.04 -7.13
N ILE A 71 -24.48 4.24 -6.36
CA ILE A 71 -25.38 4.73 -5.31
C ILE A 71 -24.58 5.50 -4.24
N ALA A 72 -23.46 4.95 -3.78
CA ALA A 72 -22.57 5.57 -2.81
C ALA A 72 -22.07 6.94 -3.28
N LYS A 73 -21.71 7.07 -4.56
CA LYS A 73 -21.30 8.34 -5.16
C LYS A 73 -22.44 9.35 -5.22
N GLN A 74 -23.67 8.92 -5.50
CA GLN A 74 -24.85 9.79 -5.53
C GLN A 74 -25.18 10.36 -4.14
N LEU A 75 -24.98 9.56 -3.10
CA LEU A 75 -25.21 9.95 -1.70
C LEU A 75 -23.96 10.52 -1.00
N CYS A 76 -22.84 10.67 -1.71
CA CYS A 76 -21.56 11.15 -1.16
C CYS A 76 -21.06 10.37 0.07
N ILE A 77 -21.28 9.05 0.10
CA ILE A 77 -20.85 8.16 1.20
C ILE A 77 -19.97 7.02 0.69
N SER A 78 -19.32 6.29 1.59
CA SER A 78 -18.50 5.15 1.19
C SER A 78 -19.36 3.94 0.73
N PRO A 79 -18.91 3.14 -0.24
CA PRO A 79 -19.62 1.92 -0.66
C PRO A 79 -19.87 0.91 0.47
N GLY A 80 -19.01 0.90 1.49
CA GLY A 80 -19.16 0.04 2.66
C GLY A 80 -20.40 0.38 3.50
N VAL A 81 -20.73 1.67 3.61
CA VAL A 81 -21.94 2.14 4.32
C VAL A 81 -23.19 1.64 3.61
N ILE A 82 -23.29 1.80 2.28
CA ILE A 82 -24.41 1.28 1.48
C ILE A 82 -24.54 -0.24 1.67
N THR A 83 -23.42 -0.97 1.67
CA THR A 83 -23.44 -2.43 1.88
C THR A 83 -23.88 -2.82 3.29
N GLY A 84 -23.57 -2.00 4.29
CA GLY A 84 -24.10 -2.12 5.65
C GLY A 84 -25.61 -1.91 5.70
N TRP A 85 -26.11 -0.87 5.02
CA TRP A 85 -27.54 -0.59 4.93
C TRP A 85 -28.33 -1.66 4.18
N LEU A 86 -27.80 -2.19 3.06
CA LEU A 86 -28.43 -3.31 2.35
C LEU A 86 -28.63 -4.51 3.28
N ARG A 87 -27.64 -4.83 4.14
CA ARG A 87 -27.78 -5.87 5.17
C ARG A 87 -28.81 -5.49 6.24
N LYS A 88 -28.74 -4.27 6.75
CA LYS A 88 -29.65 -3.77 7.80
C LYS A 88 -31.12 -3.83 7.37
N PHE A 89 -31.41 -3.64 6.09
CA PHE A 89 -32.77 -3.65 5.53
C PHE A 89 -33.17 -4.98 4.87
N ASP A 90 -32.39 -6.04 5.04
CA ASP A 90 -32.60 -7.35 4.42
C ASP A 90 -32.75 -7.29 2.88
N ILE A 91 -32.04 -6.36 2.23
CA ILE A 91 -31.98 -6.25 0.77
C ILE A 91 -30.88 -7.19 0.26
N PRO A 92 -31.18 -8.15 -0.64
CA PRO A 92 -30.23 -9.18 -1.04
C PRO A 92 -29.00 -8.57 -1.74
N ILE A 93 -27.82 -8.78 -1.15
CA ILE A 93 -26.56 -8.36 -1.78
C ILE A 93 -26.25 -9.30 -2.95
N ARG A 94 -25.98 -8.72 -4.12
CA ARG A 94 -25.67 -9.46 -5.34
C ARG A 94 -24.30 -10.07 -5.19
N SER A 95 -24.16 -11.31 -5.64
CA SER A 95 -22.85 -11.92 -5.80
C SER A 95 -22.00 -11.11 -6.78
N ILE A 96 -20.68 -11.32 -6.74
CA ILE A 96 -19.76 -10.73 -7.71
C ILE A 96 -20.20 -11.09 -9.14
N SER A 97 -20.55 -12.35 -9.38
CA SER A 97 -21.02 -12.82 -10.69
C SER A 97 -22.32 -12.14 -11.13
N ALA A 98 -23.30 -11.98 -10.23
CA ALA A 98 -24.54 -11.27 -10.55
C ALA A 98 -24.29 -9.79 -10.85
N SER A 99 -23.36 -9.15 -10.12
CA SER A 99 -22.96 -7.77 -10.38
C SER A 99 -22.21 -7.63 -11.71
N LEU A 100 -21.40 -8.61 -12.11
CA LEU A 100 -20.69 -8.61 -13.38
C LEU A 100 -21.65 -8.68 -14.57
N LYS A 101 -22.73 -9.48 -14.47
CA LYS A 101 -23.76 -9.57 -15.52
C LYS A 101 -24.51 -8.25 -15.77
N LEU A 102 -24.55 -7.36 -14.78
CA LEU A 102 -25.17 -6.05 -14.88
C LEU A 102 -24.23 -4.98 -15.44
N ARG A 103 -22.94 -5.30 -15.58
CA ARG A 103 -22.08 -4.37 -16.30
C ARG A 103 -22.60 -4.38 -17.73
N PRO A 104 -22.89 -3.21 -18.33
CA PRO A 104 -23.00 -3.17 -19.77
C PRO A 104 -21.74 -3.84 -20.29
N LEU A 105 -21.92 -4.89 -21.11
CA LEU A 105 -20.80 -5.59 -21.74
C LEU A 105 -19.83 -4.51 -22.22
N PRO A 106 -18.53 -4.64 -21.90
CA PRO A 106 -17.57 -3.59 -22.18
C PRO A 106 -17.78 -3.18 -23.63
N PHE A 107 -18.15 -1.91 -23.83
CA PHE A 107 -18.47 -1.35 -25.15
C PHE A 107 -17.48 -1.93 -26.15
N LYS A 108 -17.95 -2.77 -27.10
CA LYS A 108 -17.06 -3.54 -27.98
C LYS A 108 -16.08 -2.54 -28.56
N SER A 109 -14.80 -2.68 -28.18
CA SER A 109 -13.80 -1.70 -28.63
C SER A 109 -13.79 -1.72 -30.15
N LYS A 110 -13.44 -0.59 -30.79
CA LYS A 110 -13.34 -0.54 -32.26
C LYS A 110 -12.51 -1.71 -32.83
N LEU A 111 -11.48 -2.14 -32.09
CA LEU A 111 -10.66 -3.29 -32.43
C LEU A 111 -11.42 -4.63 -32.39
N VAL A 112 -12.29 -4.84 -31.41
CA VAL A 112 -13.13 -6.06 -31.32
C VAL A 112 -14.05 -6.14 -32.54
N LEU A 113 -14.72 -5.04 -32.88
CA LEU A 113 -15.61 -4.99 -34.04
C LEU A 113 -14.85 -5.25 -35.36
N GLN A 114 -13.64 -4.71 -35.49
CA GLN A 114 -12.77 -4.96 -36.66
C GLN A 114 -12.36 -6.43 -36.78
N ILE A 115 -12.09 -7.10 -35.65
CA ILE A 115 -11.74 -8.52 -35.64
C ILE A 115 -12.97 -9.37 -35.98
N GLU A 116 -14.12 -9.09 -35.37
CA GLU A 116 -15.36 -9.82 -35.67
C GLU A 116 -15.72 -9.72 -37.16
N GLN A 117 -15.56 -8.53 -37.75
CA GLN A 117 -15.77 -8.33 -39.18
C GLN A 117 -14.74 -9.07 -40.05
N ALA A 118 -13.48 -9.15 -39.63
CA ALA A 118 -12.42 -9.78 -40.41
C ALA A 118 -12.51 -11.32 -40.41
N PHE A 119 -13.02 -11.92 -39.33
CA PHE A 119 -13.15 -13.37 -39.18
C PHE A 119 -14.58 -13.89 -39.42
N ASP A 120 -15.54 -12.98 -39.62
CA ASP A 120 -16.97 -13.29 -39.76
C ASP A 120 -17.51 -14.16 -38.59
N GLU A 121 -17.02 -13.87 -37.38
CA GLU A 121 -17.25 -14.67 -36.17
C GLU A 121 -17.28 -13.75 -34.94
N GLU A 122 -18.18 -13.98 -33.98
CA GLU A 122 -18.18 -13.22 -32.71
C GLU A 122 -16.91 -13.51 -31.90
N ILE A 123 -16.38 -12.48 -31.21
CA ILE A 123 -15.04 -12.56 -30.60
C ILE A 123 -14.93 -13.65 -29.53
N ASP A 124 -16.01 -13.96 -28.82
CA ASP A 124 -16.04 -15.01 -27.80
C ASP A 124 -15.97 -16.41 -28.41
N THR A 125 -16.69 -16.62 -29.53
CA THR A 125 -16.69 -17.86 -30.31
C THR A 125 -15.30 -18.06 -30.94
N LEU A 126 -14.75 -17.02 -31.55
CA LEU A 126 -13.40 -17.01 -32.12
C LEU A 126 -12.34 -17.33 -31.06
N LEU A 127 -12.41 -16.69 -29.88
CA LEU A 127 -11.46 -16.96 -28.79
C LEU A 127 -11.57 -18.39 -28.24
N ASN A 128 -12.77 -18.95 -28.14
CA ASN A 128 -12.95 -20.35 -27.72
C ASN A 128 -12.33 -21.31 -28.74
N ARG A 129 -12.64 -21.14 -30.03
CA ARG A 129 -12.12 -21.99 -31.11
C ARG A 129 -10.60 -21.95 -31.18
N LEU A 130 -10.01 -20.75 -31.23
CA LEU A 130 -8.55 -20.60 -31.29
C LEU A 130 -7.84 -21.18 -30.05
N TYR A 131 -8.46 -21.09 -28.88
CA TYR A 131 -7.84 -21.53 -27.63
C TYR A 131 -8.03 -23.02 -27.35
N TRP A 132 -9.23 -23.56 -27.56
CA TRP A 132 -9.58 -24.94 -27.23
C TRP A 132 -9.44 -25.90 -28.40
N ASP A 133 -9.83 -25.49 -29.60
CA ASP A 133 -9.82 -26.37 -30.78
C ASP A 133 -8.45 -26.32 -31.46
N GLU A 134 -7.90 -25.12 -31.65
CA GLU A 134 -6.58 -24.93 -32.27
C GLU A 134 -5.42 -24.94 -31.27
N LEU A 135 -5.72 -25.00 -29.96
CA LEU A 135 -4.74 -25.06 -28.87
C LEU A 135 -3.72 -23.90 -28.87
N LEU A 136 -4.08 -22.74 -29.42
CA LEU A 136 -3.20 -21.58 -29.41
C LEU A 136 -3.09 -21.01 -27.99
N SER A 137 -1.86 -20.73 -27.58
CA SER A 137 -1.62 -19.96 -26.35
C SER A 137 -2.18 -18.55 -26.49
N GLN A 138 -2.45 -17.85 -25.38
CA GLN A 138 -2.84 -16.43 -25.40
C GLN A 138 -1.87 -15.56 -26.23
N LYS A 139 -0.57 -15.90 -26.24
CA LYS A 139 0.43 -15.23 -27.07
C LYS A 139 0.26 -15.56 -28.55
N GLY A 140 -0.07 -16.80 -28.89
CA GLY A 140 -0.37 -17.22 -30.26
C GLY A 140 -1.60 -16.52 -30.81
N ILE A 141 -2.69 -16.49 -30.04
CA ILE A 141 -3.92 -15.75 -30.38
C ILE A 141 -3.61 -14.26 -30.53
N ALA A 142 -2.82 -13.68 -29.62
CA ALA A 142 -2.46 -12.27 -29.71
C ALA A 142 -1.69 -11.93 -31.00
N ASN A 143 -0.75 -12.79 -31.41
CA ASN A 143 -0.03 -12.63 -32.66
C ASN A 143 -0.97 -12.77 -33.87
N LEU A 144 -1.87 -13.76 -33.86
CA LEU A 144 -2.83 -13.99 -34.93
C LEU A 144 -3.77 -12.80 -35.12
N LEU A 145 -4.26 -12.22 -34.02
CA LEU A 145 -5.18 -11.08 -34.01
C LEU A 145 -4.45 -9.72 -34.01
N ASN A 146 -3.13 -9.71 -34.22
CA ASN A 146 -2.28 -8.52 -34.20
C ASN A 146 -2.55 -7.58 -32.99
N THR A 147 -2.58 -8.16 -31.79
CA THR A 147 -2.88 -7.45 -30.54
C THR A 147 -1.93 -7.87 -29.42
N GLN A 148 -2.09 -7.31 -28.23
CA GLN A 148 -1.27 -7.64 -27.06
C GLN A 148 -1.84 -8.85 -26.32
N THR A 149 -0.97 -9.70 -25.77
CA THR A 149 -1.37 -10.87 -24.95
C THR A 149 -2.24 -10.48 -23.75
N GLN A 150 -1.99 -9.30 -23.16
CA GLN A 150 -2.82 -8.77 -22.06
C GLN A 150 -4.25 -8.46 -22.50
N THR A 151 -4.41 -7.98 -23.75
CA THR A 151 -5.72 -7.72 -24.35
C THR A 151 -6.50 -9.03 -24.52
N ILE A 152 -5.86 -10.09 -25.02
CA ILE A 152 -6.49 -11.41 -25.13
C ILE A 152 -6.88 -11.95 -23.76
N GLY A 153 -5.99 -11.90 -22.76
CA GLY A 153 -6.30 -12.34 -21.41
C GLY A 153 -7.46 -11.56 -20.77
N LYS A 154 -7.59 -10.27 -21.11
CA LYS A 154 -8.73 -9.45 -20.70
C LYS A 154 -10.01 -9.85 -21.43
N TRP A 155 -10.00 -9.99 -22.75
CA TRP A 155 -11.17 -10.42 -23.53
C TRP A 155 -11.66 -11.80 -23.09
N MET A 156 -10.77 -12.77 -22.94
CA MET A 156 -11.13 -14.10 -22.43
C MET A 156 -11.83 -14.01 -21.06
N LYS A 157 -11.42 -13.09 -20.19
CA LYS A 157 -12.10 -12.85 -18.91
C LYS A 157 -13.44 -12.14 -19.08
N ASP A 158 -13.51 -11.14 -19.96
CA ASP A 158 -14.71 -10.33 -20.21
C ASP A 158 -15.81 -11.16 -20.91
N PHE A 159 -15.42 -12.19 -21.67
CA PHE A 159 -16.31 -13.13 -22.38
C PHE A 159 -16.40 -14.52 -21.73
N ASP A 160 -15.98 -14.66 -20.46
CA ASP A 160 -16.04 -15.90 -19.69
C ASP A 160 -15.39 -17.15 -20.36
N VAL A 161 -14.39 -16.95 -21.22
CA VAL A 161 -13.55 -18.01 -21.80
C VAL A 161 -12.59 -18.56 -20.73
N PRO A 162 -12.70 -19.84 -20.31
CA PRO A 162 -11.92 -20.36 -19.20
C PRO A 162 -10.41 -20.40 -19.48
N THR A 163 -9.64 -19.55 -18.81
CA THR A 163 -8.18 -19.47 -18.96
C THR A 163 -7.48 -20.21 -17.82
N GLY A 164 -7.43 -21.53 -17.91
CA GLY A 164 -6.80 -22.39 -16.90
C GLY A 164 -5.42 -22.93 -17.30
N ASN A 165 -4.67 -23.44 -16.31
CA ASN A 165 -3.47 -24.28 -16.49
C ASN A 165 -3.71 -25.53 -17.36
N CYS A 166 -4.95 -25.80 -17.80
CA CYS A 166 -5.34 -26.93 -18.64
C CYS A 166 -4.62 -26.95 -19.98
N VAL A 167 -4.36 -25.81 -20.64
CA VAL A 167 -3.62 -25.82 -21.92
C VAL A 167 -2.15 -26.15 -21.71
N LYS A 168 -1.52 -25.64 -20.65
CA LYS A 168 -0.17 -26.09 -20.25
C LYS A 168 -0.16 -27.57 -19.92
N ARG A 169 -1.23 -28.11 -19.32
CA ARG A 169 -1.37 -29.54 -19.02
C ARG A 169 -1.59 -30.37 -20.28
N ASN A 170 -2.37 -29.90 -21.26
CA ASN A 170 -2.67 -30.63 -22.49
C ASN A 170 -1.51 -30.57 -23.49
N ILE A 171 -0.84 -29.43 -23.65
CA ILE A 171 0.42 -29.32 -24.41
C ILE A 171 1.49 -30.17 -23.76
N LYS A 172 1.61 -30.12 -22.42
CA LYS A 172 2.55 -30.93 -21.67
C LYS A 172 2.19 -32.42 -21.70
N LEU A 173 0.91 -32.82 -21.63
CA LEU A 173 0.48 -34.21 -21.77
C LEU A 173 0.74 -34.74 -23.18
N LYS A 174 0.58 -33.91 -24.22
CA LYS A 174 0.91 -34.27 -25.60
C LYS A 174 2.43 -34.39 -25.80
N GLN A 175 3.21 -33.46 -25.25
CA GLN A 175 4.68 -33.50 -25.23
C GLN A 175 5.24 -34.61 -24.33
N GLU A 176 4.57 -34.97 -23.23
CA GLU A 176 4.94 -36.06 -22.31
C GLU A 176 4.53 -37.41 -22.89
N MET A 177 3.43 -37.50 -23.63
CA MET A 177 3.10 -38.71 -24.41
C MET A 177 4.11 -38.94 -25.55
N GLU A 178 4.64 -37.88 -26.14
CA GLU A 178 5.69 -37.95 -27.17
C GLU A 178 7.10 -38.09 -26.58
N CYS A 179 7.29 -37.79 -25.30
CA CYS A 179 8.60 -37.72 -24.66
C CYS A 179 8.52 -38.05 -23.16
N SER A 180 8.23 -39.30 -22.78
CA SER A 180 8.44 -39.76 -21.38
C SER A 180 8.43 -41.28 -21.23
N ILE A 181 9.62 -41.86 -21.26
CA ILE A 181 10.09 -42.60 -20.08
C ILE A 181 10.35 -41.54 -18.99
N GLY A 182 9.78 -41.74 -17.81
CA GLY A 182 9.29 -40.68 -16.94
C GLY A 182 10.28 -39.90 -16.08
N TYR A 183 9.84 -38.71 -15.64
CA TYR A 183 10.48 -37.93 -14.59
C TYR A 183 9.45 -37.48 -13.56
N ASN A 184 9.53 -38.03 -12.34
CA ASN A 184 8.62 -37.73 -11.24
C ASN A 184 9.30 -36.89 -10.15
N LYS A 185 8.57 -35.88 -9.69
CA LYS A 185 9.01 -34.74 -8.86
C LYS A 185 9.34 -35.07 -7.39
N THR A 186 9.20 -36.32 -6.98
CA THR A 186 9.37 -36.80 -5.60
C THR A 186 10.81 -37.25 -5.27
N ARG A 187 11.70 -37.38 -6.26
CA ARG A 187 13.04 -37.95 -6.07
C ARG A 187 14.06 -37.04 -5.34
N GLY A 188 13.79 -35.74 -5.24
CA GLY A 188 14.73 -34.78 -4.64
C GLY A 188 14.86 -34.85 -3.11
N MET A 189 13.82 -35.33 -2.38
CA MET A 189 13.89 -35.46 -0.92
C MET A 189 14.79 -36.62 -0.49
N CYS A 190 14.65 -37.79 -1.11
CA CYS A 190 15.40 -38.99 -0.74
C CYS A 190 16.90 -38.83 -0.96
N ASN A 191 17.32 -38.09 -2.00
CA ASN A 191 18.74 -37.87 -2.27
C ASN A 191 19.40 -36.97 -1.20
N PHE A 192 18.67 -35.98 -0.66
CA PHE A 192 19.21 -35.08 0.36
C PHE A 192 19.51 -35.81 1.68
N GLU A 193 18.58 -36.67 2.13
CA GLU A 193 18.73 -37.49 3.34
C GLU A 193 19.90 -38.49 3.22
N LEU A 194 20.09 -39.06 2.02
CA LEU A 194 21.22 -39.95 1.74
C LEU A 194 22.56 -39.22 1.77
N GLU A 195 22.62 -37.98 1.32
CA GLU A 195 23.86 -37.19 1.27
C GLU A 195 24.30 -36.64 2.64
N HIS A 196 23.35 -36.28 3.52
CA HIS A 196 23.66 -35.51 4.74
C HIS A 196 23.56 -36.31 6.05
N SER A 197 23.24 -37.61 5.99
CA SER A 197 23.15 -38.52 7.16
C SER A 197 22.29 -38.00 8.34
N THR A 198 21.44 -37.00 8.09
CA THR A 198 20.57 -36.32 9.05
C THR A 198 19.18 -36.24 8.46
N SER A 199 18.15 -36.33 9.30
CA SER A 199 16.78 -36.21 8.82
C SER A 199 16.53 -34.78 8.32
N ILE A 200 15.64 -34.63 7.32
CA ILE A 200 15.25 -33.29 6.83
C ILE A 200 14.67 -32.43 7.97
N GLU A 201 14.01 -33.06 8.94
CA GLU A 201 13.45 -32.39 10.12
C GLU A 201 14.55 -31.78 10.99
N GLU A 202 15.53 -32.57 11.43
CA GLU A 202 16.65 -32.09 12.24
C GLU A 202 17.47 -31.03 11.50
N PHE A 203 17.74 -31.26 10.21
CA PHE A 203 18.44 -30.31 9.36
C PHE A 203 17.72 -28.96 9.32
N LEU A 204 16.42 -28.95 8.97
CA LEU A 204 15.66 -27.72 8.87
C LEU A 204 15.52 -27.03 10.22
N TYR A 205 15.27 -27.77 11.30
CA TYR A 205 15.14 -27.20 12.63
C TYR A 205 16.46 -26.57 13.08
N HIS A 206 17.58 -27.26 12.89
CA HIS A 206 18.89 -26.74 13.25
C HIS A 206 19.24 -25.47 12.46
N GLN A 207 19.13 -25.52 11.13
CA GLN A 207 19.46 -24.37 10.28
C GLN A 207 18.51 -23.19 10.51
N TYR A 208 17.20 -23.46 10.56
CA TYR A 208 16.20 -22.40 10.64
C TYR A 208 16.06 -21.86 12.06
N TRP A 209 15.85 -22.69 13.08
CA TRP A 209 15.59 -22.27 14.45
C TRP A 209 16.86 -22.04 15.26
N ASN A 210 17.80 -23.00 15.27
CA ASN A 210 18.97 -22.92 16.15
C ASN A 210 19.99 -21.90 15.63
N LEU A 211 20.32 -21.97 14.34
CA LEU A 211 21.24 -21.02 13.69
C LEU A 211 20.56 -19.73 13.26
N LYS A 212 19.25 -19.59 13.51
CA LYS A 212 18.42 -18.45 13.13
C LYS A 212 18.54 -18.07 11.65
N LYS A 213 18.80 -19.00 10.74
CA LYS A 213 18.85 -18.68 9.30
C LYS A 213 17.45 -18.49 8.73
N SER A 214 17.33 -17.63 7.73
CA SER A 214 16.15 -17.50 6.89
C SER A 214 16.09 -18.61 5.84
N ILE A 215 14.87 -18.92 5.35
CA ILE A 215 14.69 -19.91 4.26
C ILE A 215 15.51 -19.54 3.02
N CYS A 216 15.67 -18.23 2.72
CA CYS A 216 16.45 -17.76 1.58
C CYS A 216 17.96 -17.98 1.78
N GLN A 217 18.48 -17.84 3.00
CA GLN A 217 19.88 -18.18 3.30
C GLN A 217 20.13 -19.68 3.14
N ILE A 218 19.28 -20.52 3.73
CA ILE A 218 19.36 -21.99 3.62
C ILE A 218 19.27 -22.41 2.14
N SER A 219 18.35 -21.80 1.40
CA SER A 219 18.18 -22.01 -0.05
C SER A 219 19.46 -21.75 -0.84
N ARG A 220 20.13 -20.62 -0.59
CA ARG A 220 21.39 -20.27 -1.25
C ARG A 220 22.54 -21.20 -0.86
N GLU A 221 22.69 -21.47 0.44
CA GLU A 221 23.80 -22.26 0.99
C GLU A 221 23.78 -23.71 0.49
N TYR A 222 22.59 -24.31 0.41
CA TYR A 222 22.43 -25.72 0.02
C TYR A 222 21.92 -25.89 -1.41
N ASN A 223 21.84 -24.80 -2.20
CA ASN A 223 21.30 -24.77 -3.55
C ASN A 223 19.90 -25.43 -3.66
N LEU A 224 19.06 -25.19 -2.66
CA LEU A 224 17.69 -25.71 -2.57
C LEU A 224 16.71 -24.60 -2.93
N GLY A 225 15.70 -24.88 -3.76
CA GLY A 225 14.68 -23.85 -4.04
C GLY A 225 13.88 -23.47 -2.79
N ASP A 226 13.61 -22.17 -2.56
CA ASP A 226 12.80 -21.66 -1.44
C ASP A 226 11.46 -22.39 -1.28
N LYS A 227 10.82 -22.74 -2.40
CA LYS A 227 9.56 -23.48 -2.43
C LYS A 227 9.71 -24.89 -1.86
N THR A 228 10.82 -25.54 -2.17
CA THR A 228 11.15 -26.88 -1.66
C THR A 228 11.28 -26.84 -0.14
N LEU A 229 12.07 -25.90 0.39
CA LEU A 229 12.24 -25.72 1.83
C LEU A 229 10.91 -25.43 2.56
N ARG A 230 10.03 -24.60 1.97
CA ARG A 230 8.70 -24.32 2.53
C ARG A 230 7.80 -25.55 2.53
N VAL A 231 7.86 -26.36 1.48
CA VAL A 231 7.11 -27.63 1.41
C VAL A 231 7.62 -28.60 2.46
N TRP A 232 8.94 -28.71 2.63
CA TRP A 232 9.55 -29.54 3.67
C TRP A 232 9.14 -29.07 5.06
N ALA A 233 9.30 -27.78 5.36
CA ALA A 233 8.88 -27.17 6.62
C ALA A 233 7.40 -27.46 6.94
N LYS A 234 6.51 -27.32 5.95
CA LYS A 234 5.09 -27.63 6.12
C LYS A 234 4.84 -29.12 6.37
N ARG A 235 5.58 -30.00 5.68
CA ARG A 235 5.41 -31.46 5.80
C ARG A 235 5.82 -31.98 7.18
N ILE A 236 6.88 -31.42 7.75
CA ILE A 236 7.36 -31.77 9.10
C ILE A 236 6.63 -30.96 10.20
N SER A 237 5.58 -30.21 9.85
CA SER A 237 4.86 -29.33 10.78
C SER A 237 5.76 -28.35 11.55
N MET A 238 6.88 -27.92 10.96
CA MET A 238 7.80 -26.98 11.58
C MET A 238 7.12 -25.59 11.69
N PRO A 239 7.14 -24.94 12.86
CA PRO A 239 6.62 -23.59 12.99
C PRO A 239 7.44 -22.64 12.11
N ILE A 240 6.76 -21.91 11.23
CA ILE A 240 7.36 -20.91 10.37
C ILE A 240 7.23 -19.56 11.07
N ARG A 241 8.33 -18.80 11.15
CA ARG A 241 8.34 -17.45 11.71
C ARG A 241 7.31 -16.56 11.03
N GLY A 242 6.72 -15.65 11.79
CA GLY A 242 5.87 -14.60 11.25
C GLY A 242 6.62 -13.74 10.21
N GLN A 243 5.89 -12.97 9.41
CA GLN A 243 6.50 -12.12 8.40
C GLN A 243 7.46 -11.09 9.00
N SER A 244 7.09 -10.46 10.13
CA SER A 244 7.92 -9.49 10.84
C SER A 244 9.23 -10.10 11.35
N GLU A 245 9.14 -11.25 12.02
CA GLU A 245 10.28 -11.99 12.58
C GLU A 245 11.18 -12.54 11.47
N SER A 246 10.61 -13.10 10.41
CA SER A 246 11.35 -13.54 9.22
C SER A 246 12.13 -12.37 8.60
N MET A 247 11.52 -11.18 8.52
CA MET A 247 12.20 -10.00 8.00
C MET A 247 13.31 -9.53 8.93
N GLN A 248 13.12 -9.54 10.25
CA GLN A 248 14.18 -9.17 11.20
C GLN A 248 15.44 -10.03 11.01
N VAL A 249 15.27 -11.36 10.96
CA VAL A 249 16.38 -12.30 10.70
C VAL A 249 17.08 -12.00 9.37
N VAL A 250 16.30 -11.76 8.31
CA VAL A 250 16.84 -11.42 6.99
C VAL A 250 17.59 -10.08 6.99
N TRP A 251 17.18 -9.12 7.83
CA TRP A 251 17.85 -7.83 8.00
C TRP A 251 19.07 -7.87 8.92
N GLU A 252 19.19 -8.89 9.76
CA GLU A 252 20.38 -9.16 10.57
C GLU A 252 21.53 -9.71 9.71
N ASP A 253 21.22 -10.44 8.63
CA ASP A 253 22.18 -10.85 7.59
C ASP A 253 22.82 -9.63 6.92
N GLU A 254 24.11 -9.45 7.17
CA GLU A 254 24.89 -8.33 6.64
C GLU A 254 25.01 -8.34 5.11
N GLU A 255 25.22 -9.52 4.51
CA GLU A 255 25.37 -9.68 3.06
C GLU A 255 24.06 -9.32 2.35
N PHE A 256 22.94 -9.87 2.84
CA PHE A 256 21.62 -9.55 2.31
C PHE A 256 21.30 -8.06 2.47
N ARG A 257 21.56 -7.51 3.65
CA ARG A 257 21.35 -6.09 3.94
C ARG A 257 22.16 -5.20 2.99
N ASN A 258 23.44 -5.49 2.78
CA ASN A 258 24.30 -4.73 1.87
C ASN A 258 23.84 -4.85 0.40
N LEU A 259 23.34 -6.02 -0.01
CA LEU A 259 22.81 -6.22 -1.36
C LEU A 259 21.46 -5.49 -1.60
N GLN A 260 20.59 -5.49 -0.59
CA GLN A 260 19.24 -4.93 -0.71
C GLN A 260 19.15 -3.44 -0.37
N LEU A 261 19.98 -2.91 0.54
CA LEU A 261 19.97 -1.50 0.94
C LEU A 261 20.01 -0.55 -0.27
N PRO A 262 20.92 -0.71 -1.26
CA PRO A 262 20.95 0.15 -2.44
C PRO A 262 19.66 0.05 -3.27
N LYS A 263 19.10 -1.17 -3.42
CA LYS A 263 17.85 -1.40 -4.17
C LYS A 263 16.65 -0.79 -3.46
N ALA A 264 16.55 -0.99 -2.15
CA ALA A 264 15.53 -0.40 -1.29
C ALA A 264 15.61 1.12 -1.32
N LYS A 265 16.80 1.71 -1.15
CA LYS A 265 17.04 3.16 -1.28
C LYS A 265 16.59 3.70 -2.65
N ARG A 266 16.95 3.03 -3.74
CA ARG A 266 16.52 3.42 -5.11
C ARG A 266 15.01 3.31 -5.31
N ASN A 267 14.39 2.20 -4.89
CA ASN A 267 12.96 1.98 -5.04
C ASN A 267 12.14 2.98 -4.20
N PHE A 268 12.60 3.25 -2.98
CA PHE A 268 11.97 4.24 -2.12
C PHE A 268 12.14 5.67 -2.66
N ALA A 269 13.31 6.01 -3.20
CA ALA A 269 13.49 7.28 -3.91
C ALA A 269 12.53 7.42 -5.11
N LYS A 270 12.35 6.36 -5.91
CA LYS A 270 11.36 6.32 -6.99
C LYS A 270 9.93 6.47 -6.48
N LEU A 271 9.57 5.81 -5.39
CA LEU A 271 8.26 5.94 -4.74
C LEU A 271 8.02 7.37 -4.22
N ARG A 272 9.01 7.98 -3.56
CA ARG A 272 8.96 9.39 -3.12
C ARG A 272 8.86 10.38 -4.28
N LEU A 273 9.47 10.07 -5.43
CA LEU A 273 9.31 10.88 -6.64
C LEU A 273 7.90 10.72 -7.25
N LYS A 274 7.34 9.50 -7.20
CA LYS A 274 6.05 9.17 -7.85
C LYS A 274 4.83 9.63 -7.05
N ASN A 275 4.84 9.50 -5.72
CA ASN A 275 3.66 9.74 -4.88
C ASN A 275 3.49 11.20 -4.45
N GLY A 276 4.29 12.13 -4.98
CA GLY A 276 4.42 13.46 -4.41
C GLY A 276 5.12 13.42 -3.04
N LYS A 277 5.61 14.57 -2.59
CA LYS A 277 6.30 14.69 -1.29
C LYS A 277 5.32 15.02 -0.18
N SER A 278 4.30 14.19 -0.05
CA SER A 278 3.46 14.19 1.14
C SER A 278 4.36 13.94 2.35
N PRO A 279 4.18 14.69 3.44
CA PRO A 279 4.96 14.45 4.65
C PRO A 279 4.78 13.01 5.11
N THR A 280 5.83 12.44 5.69
CA THR A 280 5.74 11.13 6.36
C THR A 280 4.81 11.21 7.58
N LYS A 281 4.34 10.07 8.10
CA LYS A 281 3.46 10.08 9.29
C LYS A 281 4.08 10.83 10.49
N PRO A 282 5.38 10.65 10.80
CA PRO A 282 6.02 11.44 11.84
C PRO A 282 6.14 12.94 11.50
N GLU A 283 6.46 13.29 10.24
CA GLU A 283 6.49 14.69 9.81
C GLU A 283 5.11 15.36 9.91
N LEU A 284 4.03 14.63 9.57
CA LEU A 284 2.65 15.08 9.76
C LEU A 284 2.34 15.31 11.24
N LEU A 285 2.81 14.43 12.12
CA LEU A 285 2.63 14.58 13.56
C LEU A 285 3.34 15.83 14.08
N ILE A 286 4.62 16.02 13.75
CA ILE A 286 5.36 17.23 14.12
C ILE A 286 4.65 18.47 13.57
N ASN A 287 4.31 18.49 12.28
CA ASN A 287 3.63 19.63 11.66
C ASN A 287 2.28 19.96 12.32
N ALA A 288 1.53 18.94 12.77
CA ALA A 288 0.24 19.12 13.45
C ALA A 288 0.41 19.50 14.92
N LEU A 289 1.52 19.12 15.52
CA LEU A 289 1.83 19.46 16.89
C LEU A 289 2.51 20.81 16.98
N THR A 290 3.21 21.32 15.96
CA THR A 290 3.97 22.59 15.97
C THR A 290 3.16 23.85 15.66
N PRO A 291 3.56 25.04 16.17
CA PRO A 291 2.87 26.29 15.83
C PRO A 291 3.04 26.61 14.35
N GLU A 292 2.19 27.48 13.82
CA GLU A 292 2.19 27.85 12.40
C GLU A 292 3.53 28.42 11.90
N TYR A 293 4.32 29.02 12.78
CA TYR A 293 5.64 29.54 12.43
C TYR A 293 6.68 28.42 12.19
N VAL A 294 6.42 27.18 12.59
CA VAL A 294 7.23 26.00 12.25
C VAL A 294 6.66 25.42 10.97
N ARG A 295 7.23 25.83 9.83
CA ARG A 295 6.69 25.48 8.52
C ARG A 295 7.38 24.26 7.93
N TYR A 296 6.61 23.25 7.54
CA TYR A 296 7.11 22.09 6.80
C TYR A 296 7.66 22.48 5.41
N THR A 297 8.88 22.04 5.13
CA THR A 297 9.60 22.25 3.87
C THR A 297 10.14 20.98 3.22
N GLY A 298 9.91 19.80 3.83
CA GLY A 298 10.29 18.49 3.27
C GLY A 298 9.69 18.19 1.88
N ASN A 299 8.71 19.00 1.45
CA ASN A 299 8.22 19.05 0.07
C ASN A 299 9.21 19.68 -0.93
N LYS A 300 10.45 19.99 -0.55
CA LYS A 300 11.48 20.68 -1.34
C LYS A 300 11.30 22.19 -1.51
N ALA A 301 10.53 22.86 -0.64
CA ALA A 301 10.27 24.30 -0.77
C ALA A 301 11.47 25.19 -0.36
N PHE A 302 12.40 24.68 0.46
CA PHE A 302 13.49 25.49 1.00
C PHE A 302 14.88 24.87 0.77
N TRP A 303 15.56 25.26 -0.31
CA TRP A 303 16.92 24.78 -0.59
C TRP A 303 17.99 25.80 -0.21
N ARG A 304 19.08 25.29 0.37
CA ARG A 304 20.33 26.05 0.55
C ARG A 304 21.50 25.24 0.06
N ARG A 305 22.51 25.93 -0.47
CA ARG A 305 23.80 25.34 -0.79
C ARG A 305 24.62 25.28 0.51
N LEU A 306 25.11 24.09 0.86
CA LEU A 306 26.00 23.88 2.01
C LEU A 306 27.42 23.67 1.47
N PRO A 307 28.30 24.69 1.51
CA PRO A 307 29.64 24.61 0.91
C PRO A 307 30.48 23.47 1.48
N THR A 308 30.42 23.29 2.80
CA THR A 308 31.18 22.32 3.59
C THR A 308 30.92 20.88 3.17
N LEU A 309 29.68 20.58 2.78
CA LEU A 309 29.28 19.26 2.29
C LEU A 309 29.27 19.17 0.76
N ASN A 310 29.67 20.25 0.07
CA ASN A 310 29.63 20.39 -1.38
C ASN A 310 28.28 19.98 -2.01
N LYS A 311 27.18 20.15 -1.27
CA LYS A 311 25.83 19.70 -1.69
C LYS A 311 24.77 20.75 -1.34
N SER A 312 23.65 20.70 -2.06
CA SER A 312 22.46 21.44 -1.64
C SER A 312 21.66 20.59 -0.67
N SER A 313 21.07 21.20 0.35
CA SER A 313 20.24 20.51 1.32
C SER A 313 18.90 21.21 1.51
N ASN A 314 17.91 20.45 1.96
CA ASN A 314 16.56 20.90 2.25
C ASN A 314 16.12 20.33 3.60
N PRO A 315 15.89 21.18 4.61
CA PRO A 315 15.41 20.72 5.91
C PRO A 315 13.95 20.28 5.84
N ASP A 316 13.54 19.46 6.80
CA ASP A 316 12.15 19.02 6.89
C ASP A 316 11.24 20.16 7.36
N PHE A 317 11.75 21.06 8.22
CA PHE A 317 11.04 22.26 8.68
C PHE A 317 11.96 23.48 8.78
N ILE A 318 11.35 24.67 8.77
CA ILE A 318 12.00 25.95 9.04
C ILE A 318 11.20 26.76 10.06
N ILE A 319 11.86 27.70 10.74
CA ILE A 319 11.21 28.64 11.66
C ILE A 319 10.99 29.97 10.95
N GLU A 320 9.75 30.43 10.89
CA GLU A 320 9.39 31.71 10.27
C GLU A 320 9.36 32.88 11.28
N PRO A 321 9.72 34.10 10.85
CA PRO A 321 10.24 34.45 9.53
C PRO A 321 11.71 34.06 9.36
N ILE A 322 12.00 33.24 8.33
CA ILE A 322 13.31 32.60 8.15
C ILE A 322 14.47 33.60 7.96
N LYS A 323 14.17 34.82 7.49
CA LYS A 323 15.17 35.89 7.34
C LYS A 323 15.71 36.39 8.69
N LYS A 324 14.93 36.26 9.76
CA LYS A 324 15.27 36.71 11.12
C LYS A 324 15.84 35.58 11.97
N THR A 325 15.16 34.43 11.96
CA THR A 325 15.49 33.28 12.81
C THR A 325 16.72 32.54 12.29
N LYS A 326 16.77 32.30 10.97
CA LYS A 326 17.76 31.42 10.34
C LYS A 326 17.86 30.04 11.03
N GLN A 327 16.71 29.52 11.46
CA GLN A 327 16.63 28.22 12.15
C GLN A 327 15.97 27.17 11.24
N VAL A 328 16.55 25.97 11.23
CA VAL A 328 16.05 24.82 10.47
C VAL A 328 15.97 23.58 11.35
N ILE A 329 15.05 22.67 11.03
CA ILE A 329 14.88 21.39 11.74
C ILE A 329 14.90 20.24 10.73
N TYR A 330 15.70 19.21 11.03
CA TYR A 330 15.67 17.92 10.35
C TYR A 330 14.98 16.87 11.23
N PHE A 331 14.16 16.04 10.60
CA PHE A 331 13.56 14.87 11.22
C PHE A 331 14.14 13.59 10.61
N HIS A 332 14.98 12.90 11.37
CA HIS A 332 15.71 11.72 10.91
C HIS A 332 15.02 10.41 11.32
N GLY A 333 14.63 9.61 10.33
CA GLY A 333 14.13 8.25 10.55
C GLY A 333 15.24 7.27 10.87
N ILE A 334 15.19 6.58 12.01
CA ILE A 334 16.24 5.65 12.48
C ILE A 334 16.61 4.67 11.37
N TYR A 335 15.60 4.10 10.70
CA TYR A 335 15.78 3.08 9.66
C TYR A 335 16.74 3.52 8.54
N TRP A 336 16.73 4.80 8.16
CA TRP A 336 17.50 5.30 7.02
C TRP A 336 18.92 5.71 7.39
N HIS A 337 19.15 6.02 8.66
CA HIS A 337 20.37 6.62 9.15
C HIS A 337 21.25 5.67 9.98
N ARG A 338 20.85 4.39 10.15
CA ARG A 338 21.47 3.39 11.04
C ARG A 338 23.00 3.17 10.95
N ALA A 339 23.61 3.37 9.78
CA ALA A 339 25.00 2.99 9.55
C ALA A 339 26.03 4.09 9.89
N GLU A 340 25.59 5.31 10.18
CA GLU A 340 26.46 6.50 10.29
C GLU A 340 26.09 7.39 11.50
N LEU A 341 25.50 6.77 12.53
CA LEU A 341 24.44 7.35 13.37
C LEU A 341 24.74 8.54 14.28
N TYR A 342 25.97 9.03 14.44
CA TYR A 342 26.19 10.17 15.34
C TYR A 342 27.02 11.29 14.72
N ASN A 343 28.11 10.97 14.01
CA ASN A 343 29.00 12.01 13.50
C ASN A 343 28.39 12.82 12.36
N ARG A 344 27.56 12.21 11.50
CA ARG A 344 26.91 12.94 10.40
C ARG A 344 25.86 13.95 10.85
N GLY A 345 25.32 13.80 12.07
CA GLY A 345 24.44 14.81 12.64
C GLY A 345 25.20 16.11 12.85
N GLN A 346 26.38 16.02 13.46
CA GLN A 346 27.24 17.17 13.70
C GLN A 346 27.74 17.79 12.39
N ASP A 347 28.19 16.99 11.41
CA ASP A 347 28.62 17.49 10.10
C ASP A 347 27.52 18.33 9.41
N LEU A 348 26.25 17.94 9.57
CA LEU A 348 25.12 18.67 9.00
C LEU A 348 24.85 19.97 9.78
N ILE A 349 24.92 19.92 11.11
CA ILE A 349 24.77 21.10 11.97
C ILE A 349 25.85 22.14 11.63
N ASP A 350 27.10 21.71 11.58
CA ASP A 350 28.25 22.56 11.25
C ASP A 350 28.11 23.17 9.85
N ALA A 351 27.70 22.37 8.86
CA ALA A 351 27.50 22.85 7.50
C ALA A 351 26.36 23.87 7.34
N TRP A 352 25.32 23.82 8.19
CA TRP A 352 24.31 24.87 8.26
C TRP A 352 24.83 26.11 8.98
N LYS A 353 25.64 25.91 10.03
CA LYS A 353 26.27 27.01 10.77
C LYS A 353 27.19 27.83 9.87
N ASP A 354 27.89 27.20 8.94
CA ASP A 354 28.76 27.85 7.95
C ASP A 354 28.05 28.82 7.01
N ILE A 355 26.73 28.71 6.87
CA ILE A 355 25.90 29.66 6.11
C ILE A 355 24.99 30.51 7.01
N ASP A 356 25.36 30.61 8.29
CA ASP A 356 24.69 31.39 9.33
C ASP A 356 23.26 30.91 9.63
N TYR A 357 23.06 29.59 9.73
CA TYR A 357 21.82 28.99 10.23
C TYR A 357 22.09 28.10 11.44
N ASP A 358 21.16 28.08 12.39
CA ASP A 358 21.14 27.07 13.44
C ASP A 358 20.29 25.87 12.98
N CYS A 359 20.77 24.67 13.28
CA CYS A 359 20.14 23.42 12.85
C CYS A 359 19.83 22.54 14.05
N LEU A 360 18.57 22.15 14.20
CA LEU A 360 18.13 21.12 15.15
C LEU A 360 17.92 19.80 14.40
N ILE A 361 18.42 18.70 14.97
CA ILE A 361 18.11 17.35 14.50
C ILE A 361 17.24 16.67 15.54
N ILE A 362 16.11 16.14 15.07
CA ILE A 362 15.17 15.33 15.84
C ILE A 362 15.20 13.93 15.27
N TRP A 363 15.40 12.94 16.13
CA TRP A 363 15.39 11.54 15.73
C TRP A 363 14.01 10.91 15.96
N GLU A 364 13.68 9.92 15.13
CA GLU A 364 12.38 9.25 15.20
C GLU A 364 12.16 8.46 16.50
N ASP A 365 13.22 8.00 17.18
CA ASP A 365 13.14 7.41 18.54
C ASP A 365 12.81 8.47 19.58
N GLU A 366 13.40 9.67 19.53
CA GLU A 366 13.04 10.75 20.46
C GLU A 366 11.53 11.03 20.46
N LEU A 367 10.91 11.01 19.27
CA LEU A 367 9.46 11.17 19.11
C LEU A 367 8.66 9.96 19.62
N LYS A 368 9.22 8.74 19.56
CA LYS A 368 8.57 7.52 20.06
C LYS A 368 8.66 7.39 21.57
N ASP A 369 9.79 7.80 22.15
CA ASP A 369 10.08 7.68 23.57
C ASP A 369 9.26 8.72 24.36
N SER A 370 9.23 9.97 23.91
CA SER A 370 8.39 11.01 24.51
C SER A 370 8.13 12.14 23.51
N VAL A 371 6.86 12.26 23.10
CA VAL A 371 6.40 13.37 22.26
C VAL A 371 6.66 14.71 22.95
N ASP A 372 6.42 14.80 24.26
CA ASP A 372 6.61 16.03 25.03
C ASP A 372 8.07 16.47 25.04
N ASN A 373 9.01 15.54 25.24
CA ASN A 373 10.45 15.86 25.19
C ASN A 373 10.86 16.38 23.81
N CYS A 374 10.30 15.82 22.75
CA CYS A 374 10.54 16.29 21.38
C CYS A 374 10.00 17.72 21.18
N LEU A 375 8.82 18.02 21.73
CA LEU A 375 8.23 19.36 21.66
C LEU A 375 9.01 20.36 22.50
N ASP A 376 9.44 19.99 23.70
CA ASP A 376 10.28 20.82 24.56
C ASP A 376 11.62 21.14 23.91
N LYS A 377 12.21 20.17 23.21
CA LYS A 377 13.44 20.37 22.43
C LYS A 377 13.24 21.38 21.29
N ILE A 378 12.11 21.30 20.58
CA ILE A 378 11.75 22.29 19.54
C ILE A 378 11.51 23.66 20.19
N ALA A 379 10.75 23.72 21.27
CA ALA A 379 10.39 24.94 21.98
C ALA A 379 11.64 25.67 22.53
N SER A 380 12.57 24.92 23.13
CA SER A 380 13.86 25.43 23.57
C SER A 380 14.68 25.97 22.40
N PHE A 381 14.74 25.22 21.29
CA PHE A 381 15.45 25.64 20.08
C PHE A 381 14.86 26.91 19.46
N THR A 382 13.54 27.07 19.44
CA THR A 382 12.88 28.27 18.89
C THR A 382 12.84 29.45 19.86
N GLY A 383 13.37 29.30 21.08
CA GLY A 383 13.35 30.33 22.12
C GLY A 383 11.94 30.62 22.67
N GLN A 384 11.04 29.64 22.62
CA GLN A 384 9.65 29.72 23.09
C GLN A 384 9.38 28.65 24.16
N PRO A 385 10.00 28.74 25.36
CA PRO A 385 9.98 27.68 26.36
C PRO A 385 8.60 27.35 26.95
N ASN A 386 7.62 28.26 26.81
CA ASN A 386 6.26 28.10 27.33
C ASN A 386 5.25 27.90 26.21
N TRP A 387 5.58 27.01 25.27
CA TRP A 387 4.62 26.68 24.24
C TRP A 387 3.52 25.78 24.81
N GLN A 388 2.46 26.41 25.30
CA GLN A 388 1.19 25.71 25.50
C GLN A 388 0.59 25.42 24.13
N LEU A 389 0.29 24.15 23.87
CA LEU A 389 -0.31 23.71 22.62
C LEU A 389 -1.68 24.38 22.44
N GLN A 390 -1.71 25.57 21.83
CA GLN A 390 -2.94 26.31 21.59
C GLN A 390 -3.70 25.60 20.48
N LEU A 391 -4.61 24.70 20.87
CA LEU A 391 -5.53 24.10 19.94
C LEU A 391 -6.55 25.18 19.55
N PRO A 392 -6.65 25.56 18.26
CA PRO A 392 -7.64 26.53 17.82
C PRO A 392 -9.04 26.00 18.17
N GLY A 393 -9.71 26.65 19.13
CA GLY A 393 -11.10 26.36 19.49
C GLY A 393 -11.38 25.92 20.94
N ILE A 394 -10.37 25.74 21.79
CA ILE A 394 -10.58 25.55 23.23
C ILE A 394 -10.15 26.85 23.93
N LYS A 395 -11.10 27.78 24.11
CA LYS A 395 -10.95 28.82 25.12
C LYS A 395 -11.26 28.17 26.46
N GLU A 396 -10.39 28.34 27.45
CA GLU A 396 -10.67 27.97 28.85
C GLU A 396 -11.98 28.60 29.35
#